data_AF-A0A0G2T3Z4-F1
#
_entry.id   AF-A0A0G2T3Z4-F1
#
_cell.length_a   1.000
_cell.length_b   1.000
_cell.length_c   1.000
_cell.angle_alpha   90.00
_cell.angle_beta   90.00
_cell.angle_gamma   90.00
#
_symmetry.space_group_name_H-M   'P 1'
#
loop_
_entity.id
_entity.type
_entity.pdbx_description
1 polymer ?
#
loop_
_entity_poly.entity_id
_entity_poly.type
_entity_poly.pdbx_seq_one_letter_code
_entity_poly.pdbx_strand_id
1 'polypeptide(L)'
;MERSPGVLAPQWRLTSIGIAVSISLFAFEGLAVATAMPSAVRELRGLAFFGWSYSAFLVMNLVGLGAAGQWCDRVGPRRPLLTGIAVFTAGLLVAGTAVNMVVFVLGRSAQGIGVGLASTAVFKLVATAYPPELRPRALAIISAAYVVPALVGPVLSGTITAHVGWRWVFLGLVPLALACGGALLRALRMSAAPEGTSAGGFRKPLFALLAGGGVVVLQAGGNAVVAGRTPLTVLLLGAGLLALVAGLRELLPRGSTRLRRGVPAVIAVRGLLAGAFYAVESVVPLSLATLHGFGTAAAGLPLLAGSIGWWAGAQAQGRITKVTRPSLLRWGLVALACCFVGMAALCLEGAPGWPVYLLWIVGGLGMGVSVPTTGVLVLEQSAEDETGANSSALQISDVTAAGLGTSAAGVLVGATEAGHLGFGAGMGVLGVVAAAVCAAAAAGASRTARAGEGTAVG
;
A
#
# COMPACT_ATOMS: atom_id res chain seq x y z
N MET A 1 -12.71 37.44 -7.53
CA MET A 1 -11.95 36.21 -7.21
C MET A 1 -12.75 35.42 -6.18
N GLU A 2 -13.74 34.64 -6.61
CA GLU A 2 -14.38 33.66 -5.72
C GLU A 2 -13.35 32.58 -5.40
N ARG A 3 -13.10 32.34 -4.10
CA ARG A 3 -12.21 31.27 -3.65
C ARG A 3 -12.78 29.95 -4.17
N SER A 4 -12.12 29.32 -5.13
CA SER A 4 -12.47 27.97 -5.58
C SER A 4 -12.63 27.07 -4.35
N PRO A 5 -13.80 26.43 -4.15
CA PRO A 5 -14.10 25.77 -2.89
C PRO A 5 -13.05 24.69 -2.63
N GLY A 6 -12.37 24.81 -1.49
CA GLY A 6 -11.33 23.86 -1.10
C GLY A 6 -11.91 22.51 -0.71
N VAL A 7 -11.07 21.48 -0.66
CA VAL A 7 -11.46 20.13 -0.21
C VAL A 7 -12.01 20.12 1.24
N LEU A 8 -11.71 21.16 2.03
CA LEU A 8 -12.24 21.40 3.38
C LEU A 8 -13.44 22.36 3.41
N ALA A 9 -14.07 22.65 2.27
CA ALA A 9 -15.31 23.41 2.22
C ALA A 9 -16.41 22.71 3.05
N PRO A 10 -17.39 23.44 3.60
CA PRO A 10 -18.41 22.89 4.50
C PRO A 10 -19.09 21.62 3.98
N GLN A 11 -19.31 21.54 2.66
CA GLN A 11 -19.93 20.39 1.99
C GLN A 11 -19.06 19.11 1.93
N TRP A 12 -17.73 19.22 1.95
CA TRP A 12 -16.80 18.09 1.78
C TRP A 12 -15.91 17.83 3.00
N ARG A 13 -15.89 18.76 3.95
CA ARG A 13 -15.04 18.70 5.15
C ARG A 13 -15.22 17.41 5.93
N LEU A 14 -16.47 17.00 6.18
CA LEU A 14 -16.77 15.81 6.97
C LEU A 14 -16.34 14.53 6.23
N THR A 15 -16.52 14.49 4.91
CA THR A 15 -16.09 13.37 4.05
C THR A 15 -14.57 13.27 3.99
N SER A 16 -13.87 14.39 3.79
CA SER A 16 -12.40 14.44 3.75
C SER A 16 -11.77 14.02 5.08
N ILE A 17 -12.29 14.53 6.19
CA ILE A 17 -11.84 14.15 7.54
C ILE A 17 -12.12 12.67 7.79
N GLY A 18 -13.31 12.19 7.45
CA GLY A 18 -13.67 10.78 7.61
C GLY A 18 -12.76 9.84 6.82
N ILE A 19 -12.44 10.19 5.56
CA ILE A 19 -11.48 9.45 4.73
C ILE A 19 -10.10 9.46 5.38
N ALA A 20 -9.59 10.64 5.77
CA ALA A 20 -8.27 10.77 6.37
C ALA A 20 -8.15 9.92 7.65
N VAL A 21 -9.13 10.05 8.55
CA VAL A 21 -9.17 9.30 9.81
C VAL A 21 -9.27 7.79 9.57
N SER A 22 -10.08 7.34 8.60
CA SER A 22 -10.19 5.91 8.27
C SER A 22 -8.86 5.34 7.81
N ILE A 23 -8.19 6.02 6.87
CA ILE A 23 -6.89 5.58 6.34
C ILE A 23 -5.82 5.62 7.43
N SER A 24 -5.81 6.66 8.26
CA SER A 24 -4.90 6.74 9.40
C SER A 24 -5.11 5.60 10.41
N LEU A 25 -6.35 5.21 10.67
CA LEU A 25 -6.67 4.08 11.54
C LEU A 25 -6.13 2.76 10.98
N PHE A 26 -6.32 2.50 9.70
CA PHE A 26 -5.81 1.30 9.05
C PHE A 26 -4.28 1.25 9.04
N ALA A 27 -3.64 2.38 8.74
CA ALA A 27 -2.19 2.49 8.76
C ALA A 27 -1.60 2.33 10.17
N PHE A 28 -2.24 2.92 11.19
CA PHE A 28 -1.82 2.76 12.58
C PHE A 28 -1.94 1.31 13.02
N GLU A 29 -3.04 0.64 12.70
CA GLU A 29 -3.26 -0.77 13.02
C GLU A 29 -2.13 -1.65 12.45
N GLY A 30 -1.80 -1.50 11.17
CA GLY A 30 -0.73 -2.28 10.54
C GLY A 30 0.63 -2.11 11.21
N LEU A 31 0.97 -0.89 11.63
CA LEU A 31 2.22 -0.60 12.36
C LEU A 31 2.18 -1.12 13.79
N ALA A 32 1.03 -1.01 14.44
CA ALA A 32 0.86 -1.38 15.84
C ALA A 32 0.87 -2.90 16.06
N VAL A 33 0.47 -3.69 15.06
CA VAL A 33 0.61 -5.15 15.09
C VAL A 33 2.08 -5.56 15.24
N ALA A 34 3.01 -4.86 14.59
CA ALA A 34 4.43 -5.20 14.66
C ALA A 34 5.00 -5.11 16.08
N THR A 35 4.52 -4.15 16.88
CA THR A 35 4.96 -3.97 18.27
C THR A 35 4.20 -4.88 19.25
N ALA A 36 2.91 -5.13 18.98
CA ALA A 36 2.05 -5.97 19.82
C ALA A 36 2.32 -7.47 19.67
N MET A 37 2.72 -7.93 18.48
CA MET A 37 2.82 -9.35 18.13
C MET A 37 3.78 -10.17 19.01
N PRO A 38 4.99 -9.72 19.34
CA PRO A 38 5.88 -10.48 20.22
C PRO A 38 5.27 -10.76 21.60
N SER A 39 4.49 -9.82 22.14
CA SER A 39 3.78 -10.00 23.41
C SER A 39 2.56 -10.90 23.26
N ALA A 40 1.76 -10.72 22.19
CA ALA A 40 0.61 -11.57 21.90
C ALA A 40 1.01 -13.05 21.74
N VAL A 41 2.12 -13.33 21.04
CA VAL A 41 2.60 -14.70 20.84
C VAL A 41 3.09 -15.36 22.12
N ARG A 42 3.78 -14.61 22.98
CA ARG A 42 4.23 -15.13 24.29
C ARG A 42 3.04 -15.51 25.17
N GLU A 43 2.01 -14.67 25.20
CA GLU A 43 0.84 -14.89 26.05
C GLU A 43 -0.09 -15.99 25.49
N LEU A 44 -0.35 -15.97 24.17
CA LEU A 44 -1.25 -16.92 23.50
C LEU A 44 -0.55 -18.25 23.13
N ARG A 45 0.73 -18.41 23.47
CA ARG A 45 1.58 -19.59 23.26
C ARG A 45 1.50 -20.14 21.82
N GLY A 46 1.54 -19.24 20.83
CA GLY A 46 1.20 -19.53 19.44
C GLY A 46 2.27 -19.15 18.42
N LEU A 47 3.56 -19.42 18.68
CA LEU A 47 4.67 -19.07 17.77
C LEU A 47 4.45 -19.53 16.33
N ALA A 48 3.88 -20.73 16.15
CA ALA A 48 3.57 -21.29 14.83
C ALA A 48 2.60 -20.43 13.99
N PHE A 49 1.79 -19.57 14.63
CA PHE A 49 0.81 -18.71 13.99
C PHE A 49 1.27 -17.26 13.81
N PHE A 50 2.53 -16.93 14.17
CA PHE A 50 3.08 -15.59 13.99
C PHE A 50 2.98 -15.13 12.52
N GLY A 51 3.49 -15.96 11.59
CA GLY A 51 3.41 -15.68 10.15
C GLY A 51 1.97 -15.65 9.63
N TRP A 52 1.14 -16.60 10.08
CA TRP A 52 -0.28 -16.68 9.70
C TRP A 52 -1.06 -15.40 10.00
N SER A 53 -0.70 -14.66 11.05
CA SER A 53 -1.36 -13.40 11.41
C SER A 53 -1.17 -12.29 10.36
N TYR A 54 0.00 -12.23 9.73
CA TYR A 54 0.27 -11.29 8.64
C TYR A 54 -0.26 -11.81 7.31
N SER A 55 -0.01 -13.09 7.02
CA SER A 55 -0.43 -13.73 5.77
C SER A 55 -1.96 -13.73 5.61
N ALA A 56 -2.71 -14.08 6.67
CA ALA A 56 -4.17 -14.11 6.62
C ALA A 56 -4.75 -12.71 6.41
N PHE A 57 -4.22 -11.69 7.10
CA PHE A 57 -4.60 -10.29 6.86
C PHE A 57 -4.38 -9.91 5.39
N LEU A 58 -3.21 -10.21 4.82
CA LEU A 58 -2.87 -9.85 3.45
C LEU A 58 -3.79 -10.53 2.43
N VAL A 59 -4.04 -11.84 2.57
CA VAL A 59 -4.95 -12.59 1.69
C VAL A 59 -6.33 -11.97 1.73
N MET A 60 -6.85 -11.78 2.93
CA MET A 60 -8.21 -11.29 3.11
C MET A 60 -8.35 -9.82 2.70
N ASN A 61 -7.28 -9.04 2.76
CA ASN A 61 -7.22 -7.70 2.17
C ASN A 61 -7.36 -7.74 0.64
N LEU A 62 -6.63 -8.62 -0.04
CA LEU A 62 -6.77 -8.80 -1.50
C LEU A 62 -8.19 -9.26 -1.89
N VAL A 63 -8.80 -10.14 -1.10
CA VAL A 63 -10.21 -10.53 -1.26
C VAL A 63 -11.14 -9.34 -1.10
N GLY A 64 -10.95 -8.53 -0.06
CA GLY A 64 -11.70 -7.30 0.19
C GLY A 64 -11.58 -6.31 -0.97
N LEU A 65 -10.37 -6.07 -1.47
CA LEU A 65 -10.11 -5.19 -2.62
C LEU A 65 -10.84 -5.68 -3.87
N GLY A 66 -10.75 -6.98 -4.18
CA GLY A 66 -11.43 -7.57 -5.35
C GLY A 66 -12.96 -7.50 -5.25
N ALA A 67 -13.51 -7.80 -4.07
CA ALA A 67 -14.95 -7.75 -3.82
C ALA A 67 -15.49 -6.32 -3.86
N ALA A 68 -14.77 -5.35 -3.28
CA ALA A 68 -15.23 -3.97 -3.25
C ALA A 68 -15.31 -3.31 -4.62
N GLY A 69 -14.48 -3.68 -5.59
CA GLY A 69 -14.53 -3.04 -6.92
C GLY A 69 -15.89 -3.19 -7.56
N GLN A 70 -16.36 -4.43 -7.69
CA GLN A 70 -17.68 -4.75 -8.24
C GLN A 70 -18.82 -4.26 -7.35
N TRP A 71 -18.65 -4.35 -6.03
CA TRP A 71 -19.69 -3.91 -5.11
C TRP A 71 -19.89 -2.39 -5.20
N CYS A 72 -18.80 -1.63 -5.27
CA CYS A 72 -18.79 -0.20 -5.51
C CYS A 72 -19.44 0.16 -6.86
N ASP A 73 -19.22 -0.63 -7.91
CA ASP A 73 -19.83 -0.45 -9.24
C ASP A 73 -21.34 -0.70 -9.26
N ARG A 74 -21.85 -1.62 -8.44
CA ARG A 74 -23.28 -1.96 -8.34
C ARG A 74 -24.11 -1.05 -7.44
N VAL A 75 -23.61 -0.69 -6.26
CA VAL A 75 -24.42 0.00 -5.24
C VAL A 75 -23.82 1.33 -4.77
N GLY A 76 -22.76 1.79 -5.44
CA GLY A 76 -22.00 2.97 -5.05
C GLY A 76 -21.03 2.72 -3.89
N PRO A 77 -20.19 3.73 -3.55
CA PRO A 77 -19.10 3.58 -2.58
C PRO A 77 -19.55 3.55 -1.11
N ARG A 78 -20.78 3.98 -0.81
CA ARG A 78 -21.25 4.13 0.58
C ARG A 78 -21.36 2.80 1.34
N ARG A 79 -22.02 1.78 0.76
CA ARG A 79 -22.24 0.50 1.44
C ARG A 79 -20.93 -0.28 1.64
N PRO A 80 -20.05 -0.38 0.64
CA PRO A 80 -18.75 -1.05 0.82
C PRO A 80 -17.86 -0.34 1.84
N LEU A 81 -17.84 1.00 1.87
CA LEU A 81 -17.06 1.76 2.85
C LEU A 81 -17.51 1.49 4.29
N LEU A 82 -18.82 1.64 4.56
CA LEU A 82 -19.36 1.45 5.91
C LEU A 82 -19.26 -0.02 6.36
N THR A 83 -19.49 -0.96 5.45
CA THR A 83 -19.31 -2.38 5.76
C THR A 83 -17.85 -2.69 6.04
N GLY A 84 -16.92 -2.13 5.27
CA GLY A 84 -15.48 -2.28 5.50
C GLY A 84 -15.07 -1.80 6.89
N ILE A 85 -15.52 -0.60 7.30
CA ILE A 85 -15.27 -0.07 8.65
C ILE A 85 -15.89 -0.95 9.74
N ALA A 86 -17.12 -1.43 9.54
CA ALA A 86 -17.79 -2.30 10.51
C ALA A 86 -17.06 -3.65 10.67
N VAL A 87 -16.68 -4.28 9.57
CA VAL A 87 -15.94 -5.56 9.56
C VAL A 87 -14.54 -5.39 10.15
N PHE A 88 -13.86 -4.28 9.85
CA PHE A 88 -12.58 -3.93 10.47
C PHE A 88 -12.72 -3.76 11.99
N THR A 89 -13.75 -3.05 12.44
CA THR A 89 -14.04 -2.83 13.87
C THR A 89 -14.36 -4.14 14.59
N ALA A 90 -15.17 -5.02 13.97
CA ALA A 90 -15.43 -6.35 14.49
C ALA A 90 -14.14 -7.17 14.59
N GLY A 91 -13.27 -7.10 13.58
CA GLY A 91 -11.97 -7.75 13.60
C GLY A 91 -11.04 -7.20 14.70
N LEU A 92 -11.07 -5.90 14.99
CA LEU A 92 -10.34 -5.31 16.14
C LEU A 92 -10.84 -5.86 17.48
N LEU A 93 -12.16 -5.99 17.65
CA LEU A 93 -12.76 -6.58 18.85
C LEU A 93 -12.33 -8.04 19.02
N VAL A 94 -12.39 -8.84 17.96
CA VAL A 94 -11.99 -10.25 17.98
C VAL A 94 -10.50 -10.40 18.29
N ALA A 95 -9.62 -9.60 17.66
CA ALA A 95 -8.19 -9.65 17.93
C ALA A 95 -7.85 -9.17 19.35
N GLY A 96 -8.49 -8.09 19.82
CA GLY A 96 -8.28 -7.53 21.15
C GLY A 96 -8.83 -8.39 22.30
N THR A 97 -9.81 -9.25 22.03
CA THR A 97 -10.38 -10.20 23.02
C THR A 97 -9.89 -11.64 22.82
N ALA A 98 -8.89 -11.84 21.97
CA ALA A 98 -8.42 -13.17 21.63
C ALA A 98 -7.88 -13.93 22.85
N VAL A 99 -8.42 -15.13 23.06
CA VAL A 99 -8.01 -16.08 24.11
C VAL A 99 -6.97 -17.08 23.62
N ASN A 100 -6.85 -17.24 22.29
CA ASN A 100 -5.85 -18.06 21.65
C ASN A 100 -5.46 -17.46 20.29
N MET A 101 -4.37 -17.98 19.73
CA MET A 101 -3.79 -17.43 18.52
C MET A 101 -4.65 -17.66 17.26
N VAL A 102 -5.50 -18.70 17.25
CA VAL A 102 -6.44 -18.95 16.14
C VAL A 102 -7.50 -17.85 16.09
N VAL A 103 -8.09 -17.49 17.23
CA VAL A 103 -9.05 -16.39 17.33
C VAL A 103 -8.39 -15.06 16.90
N PHE A 104 -7.14 -14.84 17.30
CA PHE A 104 -6.39 -13.66 16.86
C PHE A 104 -6.23 -13.61 15.33
N VAL A 105 -5.85 -14.72 14.69
CA VAL A 105 -5.73 -14.83 13.22
C VAL A 105 -7.09 -14.65 12.51
N LEU A 106 -8.19 -15.09 13.11
CA LEU A 106 -9.54 -14.81 12.60
C LEU A 106 -9.88 -13.32 12.67
N GLY A 107 -9.49 -12.65 13.77
CA GLY A 107 -9.60 -11.20 13.90
C GLY A 107 -8.80 -10.46 12.82
N ARG A 108 -7.55 -10.89 12.55
CA ARG A 108 -6.71 -10.37 11.48
C ARG A 108 -7.30 -10.60 10.08
N SER A 109 -7.89 -11.76 9.85
CA SER A 109 -8.62 -12.08 8.62
C SER A 109 -9.76 -11.09 8.39
N ALA A 110 -10.60 -10.85 9.41
CA ALA A 110 -11.68 -9.88 9.33
C ALA A 110 -11.17 -8.44 9.08
N GLN A 111 -10.11 -8.02 9.77
CA GLN A 111 -9.49 -6.72 9.56
C GLN A 111 -9.00 -6.55 8.11
N GLY A 112 -8.38 -7.60 7.53
CA GLY A 112 -7.97 -7.61 6.13
C GLY A 112 -9.13 -7.31 5.18
N ILE A 113 -10.25 -8.04 5.31
CA ILE A 113 -11.46 -7.79 4.51
C ILE A 113 -11.92 -6.34 4.67
N GLY A 114 -11.99 -5.85 5.91
CA GLY A 114 -12.45 -4.50 6.23
C GLY A 114 -11.62 -3.42 5.56
N VAL A 115 -10.28 -3.53 5.64
CA VAL A 115 -9.33 -2.62 5.00
C VAL A 115 -9.47 -2.65 3.49
N GLY A 116 -9.54 -3.84 2.88
CA GLY A 116 -9.67 -3.97 1.43
C GLY A 116 -10.99 -3.38 0.91
N LEU A 117 -12.09 -3.63 1.62
CA LEU A 117 -13.39 -3.07 1.26
C LEU A 117 -13.40 -1.55 1.32
N ALA A 118 -12.94 -0.99 2.45
CA ALA A 118 -12.92 0.44 2.68
C ALA A 118 -11.98 1.18 1.74
N SER A 119 -10.79 0.64 1.47
CA SER A 119 -9.78 1.33 0.66
C SER A 119 -10.25 1.53 -0.78
N THR A 120 -10.80 0.50 -1.44
CA THR A 120 -11.41 0.66 -2.78
C THR A 120 -12.57 1.65 -2.76
N ALA A 121 -13.42 1.57 -1.75
CA ALA A 121 -14.59 2.45 -1.65
C ALA A 121 -14.21 3.92 -1.49
N VAL A 122 -13.14 4.22 -0.77
CA VAL A 122 -12.58 5.58 -0.64
C VAL A 122 -12.16 6.14 -1.99
N PHE A 123 -11.45 5.37 -2.82
CA PHE A 123 -11.04 5.83 -4.15
C PHE A 123 -12.25 6.13 -5.06
N LYS A 124 -13.25 5.25 -5.06
CA LYS A 124 -14.48 5.52 -5.82
C LYS A 124 -15.25 6.73 -5.25
N LEU A 125 -15.31 6.87 -3.93
CA LEU A 125 -15.94 8.02 -3.29
C LEU A 125 -15.27 9.33 -3.71
N VAL A 126 -13.94 9.36 -3.82
CA VAL A 126 -13.22 10.53 -4.34
C VAL A 126 -13.61 10.81 -5.79
N ALA A 127 -13.75 9.78 -6.62
CA ALA A 127 -14.13 9.93 -8.02
C ALA A 127 -15.54 10.52 -8.21
N THR A 128 -16.50 10.08 -7.39
CA THR A 128 -17.92 10.45 -7.55
C THR A 128 -18.34 11.68 -6.73
N ALA A 129 -17.73 11.91 -5.56
CA ALA A 129 -18.16 12.98 -4.66
C ALA A 129 -17.41 14.31 -4.87
N TYR A 130 -16.22 14.28 -5.47
CA TYR A 130 -15.40 15.46 -5.70
C TYR A 130 -15.33 15.81 -7.20
N PRO A 131 -15.45 17.10 -7.55
CA PRO A 131 -15.26 17.55 -8.92
C PRO A 131 -13.82 17.28 -9.37
N PRO A 132 -13.57 17.10 -10.69
CA PRO A 132 -12.28 16.69 -11.24
C PRO A 132 -11.09 17.51 -10.74
N GLU A 133 -11.28 18.81 -10.52
CA GLU A 133 -10.25 19.76 -10.08
C GLU A 133 -9.81 19.51 -8.63
N LEU A 134 -10.67 18.89 -7.81
CA LEU A 134 -10.43 18.62 -6.40
C LEU A 134 -9.97 17.19 -6.11
N ARG A 135 -10.13 16.26 -7.06
CA ARG A 135 -9.67 14.86 -6.92
C ARG A 135 -8.18 14.73 -6.56
N PRO A 136 -7.24 15.47 -7.18
CA PRO A 136 -5.82 15.40 -6.80
C PRO A 136 -5.59 15.81 -5.34
N ARG A 137 -6.29 16.85 -4.87
CA ARG A 137 -6.19 17.33 -3.49
C ARG A 137 -6.81 16.35 -2.48
N ALA A 138 -7.91 15.68 -2.83
CA ALA A 138 -8.49 14.63 -2.00
C ALA A 138 -7.57 13.40 -1.89
N LEU A 139 -6.91 13.00 -2.99
CA LEU A 139 -5.89 11.93 -2.97
C LEU A 139 -4.62 12.33 -2.21
N ALA A 140 -4.27 13.62 -2.20
CA ALA A 140 -3.19 14.14 -1.35
C ALA A 140 -3.52 14.01 0.14
N ILE A 141 -4.78 14.22 0.55
CA ILE A 141 -5.22 13.97 1.94
C ILE A 141 -5.07 12.49 2.31
N ILE A 142 -5.40 11.57 1.40
CA ILE A 142 -5.20 10.13 1.61
C ILE A 142 -3.72 9.81 1.83
N SER A 143 -2.83 10.40 1.02
CA SER A 143 -1.38 10.24 1.20
C SER A 143 -0.91 10.81 2.54
N ALA A 144 -1.40 12.00 2.92
CA ALA A 144 -1.06 12.65 4.18
C ALA A 144 -1.53 11.85 5.41
N ALA A 145 -2.62 11.09 5.28
CA ALA A 145 -3.17 10.28 6.36
C ALA A 145 -2.22 9.16 6.84
N TYR A 146 -1.23 8.77 6.04
CA TYR A 146 -0.21 7.77 6.43
C TYR A 146 0.90 8.34 7.31
N VAL A 147 1.12 9.66 7.28
CA VAL A 147 2.26 10.31 7.96
C VAL A 147 2.12 10.24 9.48
N VAL A 148 0.95 10.60 10.01
CA VAL A 148 0.71 10.66 11.46
C VAL A 148 0.84 9.27 12.09
N PRO A 149 0.24 8.20 11.54
CA PRO A 149 0.46 6.84 12.00
C PRO A 149 1.92 6.39 11.93
N ALA A 150 2.66 6.73 10.87
CA ALA A 150 4.07 6.36 10.76
C ALA A 150 4.92 6.99 11.88
N LEU A 151 4.63 8.25 12.23
CA LEU A 151 5.35 8.97 13.29
C LEU A 151 5.00 8.49 14.69
N VAL A 152 3.69 8.40 14.97
CA VAL A 152 3.17 8.19 16.32
C VAL A 152 2.93 6.71 16.62
N GLY A 153 2.70 5.91 15.58
CA GLY A 153 2.30 4.51 15.65
C GLY A 153 3.21 3.64 16.50
N PRO A 154 4.50 3.49 16.15
CA PRO A 154 5.41 2.64 16.90
C PRO A 154 5.59 3.07 18.36
N VAL A 155 5.68 4.38 18.62
CA VAL A 155 5.85 4.92 19.98
C VAL A 155 4.60 4.67 20.82
N LEU A 156 3.42 5.02 20.30
CA LEU A 156 2.15 4.87 21.01
C LEU A 156 1.78 3.39 21.20
N SER A 157 1.90 2.57 20.16
CA SER A 157 1.62 1.12 20.27
C SER A 157 2.63 0.40 21.18
N GLY A 158 3.91 0.77 21.14
CA GLY A 158 4.95 0.23 22.01
C GLY A 158 4.71 0.58 23.48
N THR A 159 4.39 1.84 23.78
CA THR A 159 4.06 2.30 25.14
C THR A 159 2.80 1.64 25.69
N ILE A 160 1.72 1.54 24.90
CA ILE A 160 0.51 0.82 25.29
C ILE A 160 0.83 -0.66 25.56
N THR A 161 1.59 -1.30 24.68
CA THR A 161 1.99 -2.71 24.84
C THR A 161 2.81 -2.93 26.10
N ALA A 162 3.70 -1.99 26.45
CA ALA A 162 4.57 -2.09 27.61
C ALA A 162 3.86 -1.83 28.95
N HIS A 163 2.93 -0.87 29.00
CA HIS A 163 2.33 -0.43 30.28
C HIS A 163 0.92 -0.95 30.54
N VAL A 164 0.09 -1.11 29.51
CA VAL A 164 -1.33 -1.47 29.65
C VAL A 164 -1.61 -2.88 29.12
N GLY A 165 -0.83 -3.30 28.12
CA GLY A 165 -0.92 -4.61 27.49
C GLY A 165 -1.31 -4.54 26.01
N TRP A 166 -0.88 -5.54 25.26
CA TRP A 166 -1.02 -5.59 23.79
C TRP A 166 -2.48 -5.57 23.31
N ARG A 167 -3.43 -6.07 24.11
CA ARG A 167 -4.88 -6.08 23.75
C ARG A 167 -5.44 -4.69 23.53
N TRP A 168 -4.99 -3.71 24.32
CA TRP A 168 -5.46 -2.33 24.26
C TRP A 168 -5.02 -1.59 23.00
N VAL A 169 -3.99 -2.09 22.31
CA VAL A 169 -3.60 -1.58 20.99
C VAL A 169 -4.73 -1.78 19.98
N PHE A 170 -5.49 -2.87 20.10
CA PHE A 170 -6.64 -3.17 19.24
C PHE A 170 -7.93 -2.55 19.77
N LEU A 171 -8.23 -2.77 21.07
CA LEU A 171 -9.46 -2.29 21.69
C LEU A 171 -9.55 -0.76 21.74
N GLY A 172 -8.40 -0.07 21.89
CA GLY A 172 -8.34 1.40 21.85
C GLY A 172 -8.70 1.99 20.49
N LEU A 173 -8.57 1.24 19.40
CA LEU A 173 -8.94 1.67 18.05
C LEU A 173 -10.45 1.53 17.76
N VAL A 174 -11.15 0.64 18.49
CA VAL A 174 -12.59 0.41 18.34
C VAL A 174 -13.42 1.70 18.48
N PRO A 175 -13.29 2.50 19.56
CA PRO A 175 -14.09 3.73 19.70
C PRO A 175 -13.78 4.74 18.58
N LEU A 176 -12.53 4.84 18.14
CA LEU A 176 -12.16 5.70 17.02
C LEU A 176 -12.78 5.23 15.70
N ALA A 177 -12.76 3.92 15.43
CA ALA A 177 -13.36 3.32 14.24
C ALA A 177 -14.89 3.51 14.20
N LEU A 178 -15.56 3.35 15.34
CA LEU A 178 -17.00 3.62 15.49
C LEU A 178 -17.33 5.11 15.27
N ALA A 179 -16.57 6.02 15.89
CA ALA A 179 -16.73 7.45 15.71
C ALA A 179 -16.53 7.87 14.24
N CYS A 180 -15.51 7.31 13.59
CA CYS A 180 -15.22 7.54 12.18
C CYS A 180 -16.35 7.03 11.27
N GLY A 181 -16.81 5.79 11.49
CA GLY A 181 -17.93 5.21 10.77
C GLY A 181 -19.22 6.00 10.93
N GLY A 182 -19.51 6.49 12.14
CA GLY A 182 -20.66 7.36 12.42
C GLY A 182 -20.57 8.72 11.71
N ALA A 183 -19.39 9.35 11.73
CA ALA A 183 -19.16 10.60 11.01
C ALA A 183 -19.33 10.41 9.49
N LEU A 184 -18.71 9.38 8.90
CA LEU A 184 -18.85 9.08 7.48
C LEU A 184 -20.28 8.74 7.09
N LEU A 185 -21.00 7.98 7.93
CA LEU A 185 -22.42 7.70 7.71
C LEU A 185 -23.24 8.99 7.64
N ARG A 186 -22.96 9.96 8.52
CA ARG A 186 -23.63 11.26 8.51
C ARG A 186 -23.28 12.06 7.25
N ALA A 187 -22.00 12.17 6.89
CA ALA A 187 -21.56 12.83 5.66
C ALA A 187 -22.26 12.27 4.42
N LEU A 188 -22.24 10.95 4.28
CA LEU A 188 -22.75 10.22 3.10
C LEU A 188 -24.28 10.15 3.04
N ARG A 189 -24.98 10.50 4.13
CA ARG A 189 -26.44 10.71 4.10
C ARG A 189 -26.81 12.13 3.66
N MET A 190 -25.95 13.10 3.95
CA MET A 190 -26.17 14.51 3.57
C MET A 190 -25.79 14.78 2.12
N SER A 191 -24.83 14.03 1.56
CA SER A 191 -24.53 14.04 0.13
C SER A 191 -25.35 12.95 -0.57
N ALA A 192 -26.06 13.30 -1.65
CA ALA A 192 -26.71 12.32 -2.52
C ALA A 192 -25.63 11.44 -3.18
N ALA A 193 -25.26 10.35 -2.52
CA ALA A 193 -24.30 9.40 -3.08
C ALA A 193 -24.94 8.76 -4.31
N PRO A 194 -24.33 8.86 -5.50
CA PRO A 194 -24.90 8.29 -6.71
C PRO A 194 -25.04 6.77 -6.57
N GLU A 195 -26.21 6.25 -6.97
CA GLU A 195 -26.49 4.82 -7.02
C GLU A 195 -25.69 4.17 -8.15
N GLY A 196 -25.26 2.92 -7.96
CA GLY A 196 -24.53 2.20 -9.01
C GLY A 196 -25.48 1.73 -10.10
N THR A 197 -25.03 1.78 -11.36
CA THR A 197 -25.86 1.56 -12.55
C THR A 197 -25.58 0.23 -13.26
N SER A 198 -24.64 -0.60 -12.78
CA SER A 198 -24.12 -1.75 -13.56
C SER A 198 -24.30 -3.11 -12.89
N ALA A 199 -24.60 -4.14 -13.70
CA ALA A 199 -24.79 -5.54 -13.33
C ALA A 199 -23.60 -6.44 -13.74
N GLY A 200 -22.36 -6.11 -13.34
CA GLY A 200 -21.19 -6.96 -13.66
C GLY A 200 -21.10 -8.23 -12.78
N GLY A 201 -20.92 -9.44 -13.37
CA GLY A 201 -21.00 -10.76 -12.71
C GLY A 201 -19.94 -11.09 -11.62
N PHE A 202 -20.34 -11.90 -10.63
CA PHE A 202 -19.69 -12.15 -9.33
C PHE A 202 -18.48 -13.12 -9.35
N ARG A 203 -17.68 -13.17 -10.44
CA ARG A 203 -16.64 -14.21 -10.61
C ARG A 203 -15.25 -13.85 -10.05
N LYS A 204 -15.02 -12.63 -9.55
CA LYS A 204 -13.70 -12.12 -9.13
C LYS A 204 -13.19 -12.45 -7.70
N PRO A 205 -13.99 -12.84 -6.68
CA PRO A 205 -13.43 -13.09 -5.34
C PRO A 205 -12.60 -14.38 -5.28
N LEU A 206 -12.88 -15.38 -6.13
CA LEU A 206 -12.07 -16.60 -6.22
C LEU A 206 -10.66 -16.31 -6.76
N PHE A 207 -10.54 -15.44 -7.76
CA PHE A 207 -9.23 -15.05 -8.28
C PHE A 207 -8.46 -14.13 -7.32
N ALA A 208 -9.16 -13.33 -6.51
CA ALA A 208 -8.58 -12.57 -5.41
C ALA A 208 -8.03 -13.48 -4.30
N LEU A 209 -8.77 -14.53 -3.94
CA LEU A 209 -8.29 -15.61 -3.05
C LEU A 209 -7.07 -16.32 -3.65
N LEU A 210 -7.09 -16.60 -4.96
CA LEU A 210 -5.99 -17.27 -5.66
C LEU A 210 -4.72 -16.41 -5.69
N ALA A 211 -4.85 -15.12 -6.00
CA ALA A 211 -3.73 -14.17 -5.98
C ALA A 211 -3.16 -13.99 -4.56
N GLY A 212 -4.04 -13.79 -3.56
CA GLY A 212 -3.60 -13.66 -2.17
C GLY A 212 -2.95 -14.93 -1.64
N GLY A 213 -3.54 -16.11 -1.93
CA GLY A 213 -2.94 -17.40 -1.61
C GLY A 213 -1.57 -17.57 -2.26
N GLY A 214 -1.41 -17.12 -3.52
CA GLY A 214 -0.12 -17.11 -4.21
C GLY A 214 0.96 -16.29 -3.50
N VAL A 215 0.62 -15.08 -3.02
CA VAL A 215 1.56 -14.24 -2.24
C VAL A 215 1.97 -14.92 -0.94
N VAL A 216 1.03 -15.56 -0.24
CA VAL A 216 1.33 -16.28 1.00
C VAL A 216 2.22 -17.48 0.77
N VAL A 217 1.94 -18.25 -0.27
CA VAL A 217 2.73 -19.43 -0.62
C VAL A 217 4.14 -19.03 -1.09
N LEU A 218 4.28 -17.90 -1.79
CA LEU A 218 5.59 -17.32 -2.12
C LEU A 218 6.38 -16.89 -0.88
N GLN A 219 5.71 -16.22 0.07
CA GLN A 219 6.33 -15.81 1.34
C GLN A 219 6.77 -17.03 2.15
N ALA A 220 5.96 -18.09 2.20
CA ALA A 220 6.32 -19.36 2.82
C ALA A 220 7.51 -20.04 2.12
N GLY A 221 7.56 -19.99 0.77
CA GLY A 221 8.70 -20.45 -0.01
C GLY A 221 9.98 -19.68 0.30
N GLY A 222 9.92 -18.36 0.41
CA GLY A 222 11.05 -17.52 0.80
C GLY A 222 11.62 -17.90 2.18
N ASN A 223 10.75 -18.12 3.16
CA ASN A 223 11.16 -18.61 4.48
C ASN A 223 11.78 -20.02 4.43
N ALA A 224 11.31 -20.88 3.54
CA ALA A 224 11.87 -22.22 3.34
C ALA A 224 13.26 -22.20 2.67
N VAL A 225 13.57 -21.20 1.84
CA VAL A 225 14.94 -20.94 1.31
C VAL A 225 15.92 -20.77 2.47
N VAL A 226 15.58 -19.88 3.41
CA VAL A 226 16.43 -19.54 4.56
C VAL A 226 16.62 -20.74 5.49
N ALA A 227 15.61 -21.61 5.60
CA ALA A 227 15.67 -22.81 6.43
C ALA A 227 16.41 -24.01 5.78
N GLY A 228 16.98 -23.86 4.57
CA GLY A 228 17.72 -24.92 3.89
C GLY A 228 16.87 -26.10 3.39
N ARG A 229 15.54 -25.96 3.30
CA ARG A 229 14.61 -27.05 2.92
C ARG A 229 14.37 -27.11 1.41
N THR A 230 15.40 -27.48 0.66
CA THR A 230 15.49 -27.35 -0.81
C THR A 230 14.30 -27.88 -1.64
N PRO A 231 13.75 -29.10 -1.45
CA PRO A 231 12.64 -29.58 -2.30
C PRO A 231 11.30 -28.89 -1.99
N LEU A 232 11.04 -28.58 -0.71
CA LEU A 232 9.83 -27.89 -0.28
C LEU A 232 9.83 -26.44 -0.77
N THR A 233 10.99 -25.80 -0.77
CA THR A 233 11.18 -24.44 -1.26
C THR A 233 10.82 -24.29 -2.73
N VAL A 234 11.31 -25.18 -3.61
CA VAL A 234 11.02 -25.12 -5.05
C VAL A 234 9.53 -25.33 -5.31
N LEU A 235 8.90 -26.26 -4.59
CA LEU A 235 7.46 -26.52 -4.70
C LEU A 235 6.62 -25.31 -4.25
N LEU A 236 6.94 -24.71 -3.10
CA LEU A 236 6.22 -23.55 -2.58
C LEU A 236 6.42 -22.33 -3.49
N LEU A 237 7.64 -22.03 -3.92
CA LEU A 237 7.89 -20.91 -4.83
C LEU A 237 7.18 -21.10 -6.17
N GLY A 238 7.23 -22.31 -6.74
CA GLY A 238 6.55 -22.64 -8.00
C GLY A 238 5.02 -22.54 -7.89
N ALA A 239 4.44 -23.15 -6.85
CA ALA A 239 2.99 -23.12 -6.62
C ALA A 239 2.48 -21.70 -6.31
N GLY A 240 3.22 -20.95 -5.49
CA GLY A 240 2.89 -19.57 -5.15
C GLY A 240 2.96 -18.64 -6.37
N LEU A 241 3.99 -18.78 -7.20
CA LEU A 241 4.11 -18.02 -8.44
C LEU A 241 2.99 -18.35 -9.43
N LEU A 242 2.65 -19.64 -9.59
CA LEU A 242 1.58 -20.07 -10.47
C LEU A 242 0.21 -19.53 -10.02
N ALA A 243 -0.10 -19.66 -8.72
CA ALA A 243 -1.33 -19.13 -8.15
C ALA A 243 -1.38 -17.60 -8.26
N LEU A 244 -0.26 -16.91 -8.05
CA LEU A 244 -0.19 -15.47 -8.20
C LEU A 244 -0.43 -15.03 -9.65
N VAL A 245 0.28 -15.65 -10.60
CA VAL A 245 0.15 -15.32 -12.02
C VAL A 245 -1.26 -15.62 -12.53
N ALA A 246 -1.84 -16.74 -12.14
CA ALA A 246 -3.21 -17.11 -12.50
C ALA A 246 -4.23 -16.11 -11.91
N GLY A 247 -4.07 -15.70 -10.66
CA GLY A 247 -4.97 -14.75 -9.99
C GLY A 247 -4.85 -13.34 -10.57
N LEU A 248 -3.62 -12.85 -10.75
CA LEU A 248 -3.36 -11.52 -11.32
C LEU A 248 -3.81 -11.40 -12.77
N ARG A 249 -3.73 -12.47 -13.57
CA ARG A 249 -4.21 -12.45 -14.97
C ARG A 249 -5.69 -12.12 -15.09
N GLU A 250 -6.49 -12.52 -14.11
CA GLU A 250 -7.95 -12.29 -14.11
C GLU A 250 -8.34 -11.03 -13.32
N LEU A 251 -7.54 -10.63 -12.33
CA LEU A 251 -7.77 -9.42 -11.52
C LEU A 251 -7.31 -8.14 -12.21
N LEU A 252 -6.21 -8.21 -12.97
CA LEU A 252 -5.65 -7.06 -13.67
C LEU A 252 -6.23 -6.95 -15.10
N PRO A 253 -6.43 -5.72 -15.62
CA PRO A 253 -6.88 -5.53 -16.98
C PRO A 253 -5.98 -6.21 -18.03
N ARG A 254 -6.59 -6.75 -19.08
CA ARG A 254 -5.85 -7.37 -20.20
C ARG A 254 -4.88 -6.35 -20.81
N GLY A 255 -3.61 -6.73 -20.83
CA GLY A 255 -2.52 -5.90 -21.35
C GLY A 255 -1.69 -5.17 -20.29
N SER A 256 -1.99 -5.29 -18.99
CA SER A 256 -1.14 -4.73 -17.93
C SER A 256 0.28 -5.31 -17.97
N THR A 257 0.44 -6.62 -18.22
CA THR A 257 1.75 -7.28 -18.35
C THR A 257 2.55 -6.82 -19.58
N ARG A 258 1.90 -6.23 -20.58
CA ARG A 258 2.52 -5.71 -21.81
C ARG A 258 2.62 -4.18 -21.82
N LEU A 259 2.28 -3.51 -20.70
CA LEU A 259 2.15 -2.05 -20.62
C LEU A 259 1.36 -1.47 -21.80
N ARG A 260 0.19 -2.08 -22.10
CA ARG A 260 -0.71 -1.56 -23.14
C ARG A 260 -1.21 -0.17 -22.72
N ARG A 261 -1.28 0.76 -23.69
CA ARG A 261 -1.63 2.17 -23.45
C ARG A 261 -2.93 2.34 -22.64
N GLY A 262 -2.96 3.37 -21.79
CA GLY A 262 -4.10 3.72 -20.93
C GLY A 262 -4.05 3.08 -19.54
N VAL A 263 -5.22 2.77 -18.97
CA VAL A 263 -5.39 2.20 -17.61
C VAL A 263 -4.49 1.00 -17.31
N PRO A 264 -4.28 0.01 -18.22
CA PRO A 264 -3.42 -1.14 -17.93
C PRO A 264 -1.97 -0.74 -17.65
N ALA A 265 -1.43 0.26 -18.37
CA ALA A 265 -0.09 0.80 -18.13
C ALA A 265 -0.01 1.55 -16.80
N VAL A 266 -1.05 2.32 -16.42
CA VAL A 266 -1.10 3.01 -15.12
C VAL A 266 -0.99 2.00 -13.97
N ILE A 267 -1.77 0.92 -14.03
CA ILE A 267 -1.79 -0.13 -13.00
C ILE A 267 -0.45 -0.89 -12.93
N ALA A 268 0.17 -1.16 -14.08
CA ALA A 268 1.47 -1.81 -14.13
C ALA A 268 2.57 -0.91 -13.55
N VAL A 269 2.62 0.36 -13.94
CA VAL A 269 3.59 1.34 -13.43
C VAL A 269 3.40 1.55 -11.92
N ARG A 270 2.15 1.59 -11.43
CA ARG A 270 1.84 1.65 -9.99
C ARG A 270 2.46 0.48 -9.23
N GLY A 271 2.27 -0.74 -9.73
CA GLY A 271 2.83 -1.94 -9.10
C GLY A 271 4.36 -1.93 -9.11
N LEU A 272 4.98 -1.65 -10.26
CA LEU A 272 6.45 -1.57 -10.36
C LEU A 272 7.05 -0.55 -9.38
N LEU A 273 6.42 0.63 -9.28
CA LEU A 273 6.79 1.67 -8.34
C LEU A 273 6.68 1.19 -6.88
N ALA A 274 5.55 0.59 -6.52
CA ALA A 274 5.32 0.07 -5.17
C ALA A 274 6.31 -1.02 -4.79
N GLY A 275 6.50 -2.02 -5.66
CA GLY A 275 7.42 -3.12 -5.41
C GLY A 275 8.86 -2.66 -5.24
N ALA A 276 9.35 -1.75 -6.08
CA ALA A 276 10.69 -1.19 -5.96
C ALA A 276 10.87 -0.42 -4.64
N PHE A 277 9.90 0.43 -4.29
CA PHE A 277 9.96 1.24 -3.06
C PHE A 277 9.95 0.38 -1.79
N TYR A 278 8.96 -0.49 -1.64
CA TYR A 278 8.82 -1.33 -0.43
C TYR A 278 9.91 -2.41 -0.33
N ALA A 279 10.52 -2.82 -1.44
CA ALA A 279 11.70 -3.70 -1.41
C ALA A 279 12.88 -3.00 -0.71
N VAL A 280 13.27 -1.82 -1.20
CA VAL A 280 14.39 -1.08 -0.63
C VAL A 280 14.06 -0.60 0.79
N GLU A 281 12.85 -0.07 1.02
CA GLU A 281 12.40 0.40 2.34
C GLU A 281 12.54 -0.66 3.43
N SER A 282 12.19 -1.91 3.13
CA SER A 282 12.24 -3.01 4.09
C SER A 282 13.63 -3.30 4.66
N VAL A 283 14.69 -2.90 3.94
CA VAL A 283 16.08 -3.14 4.34
C VAL A 283 16.83 -1.87 4.73
N VAL A 284 16.26 -0.67 4.59
CA VAL A 284 16.95 0.59 4.93
C VAL A 284 17.49 0.61 6.37
N PRO A 285 16.68 0.32 7.42
CA PRO A 285 17.19 0.34 8.79
C PRO A 285 18.27 -0.71 9.03
N LEU A 286 18.10 -1.90 8.43
CA LEU A 286 19.07 -2.98 8.53
C LEU A 286 20.40 -2.57 7.87
N SER A 287 20.36 -1.95 6.70
CA SER A 287 21.54 -1.48 6.00
C SER A 287 22.32 -0.42 6.79
N LEU A 288 21.62 0.52 7.43
CA LEU A 288 22.27 1.53 8.26
C LEU A 288 22.90 0.95 9.54
N ALA A 289 22.24 -0.01 10.16
CA ALA A 289 22.78 -0.69 11.33
C ALA A 289 24.02 -1.52 10.96
N THR A 290 23.95 -2.31 9.89
CA THR A 290 24.99 -3.28 9.52
C THR A 290 26.19 -2.63 8.80
N LEU A 291 25.96 -1.70 7.85
CA LEU A 291 27.04 -1.10 7.05
C LEU A 291 27.64 0.16 7.66
N HIS A 292 26.83 0.93 8.40
CA HIS A 292 27.24 2.25 8.89
C HIS A 292 27.27 2.33 10.43
N GLY A 293 26.90 1.26 11.14
CA GLY A 293 26.97 1.20 12.60
C GLY A 293 25.98 2.13 13.32
N PHE A 294 24.88 2.51 12.66
CA PHE A 294 23.90 3.42 13.25
C PHE A 294 23.12 2.70 14.37
N GLY A 295 22.88 3.41 15.47
CA GLY A 295 21.97 2.94 16.51
C GLY A 295 20.53 2.80 15.99
N THR A 296 19.71 1.97 16.65
CA THR A 296 18.32 1.68 16.26
C THR A 296 17.46 2.93 16.05
N ALA A 297 17.61 3.95 16.90
CA ALA A 297 16.89 5.22 16.75
C ALA A 297 17.29 5.96 15.46
N ALA A 298 18.59 6.05 15.18
CA ALA A 298 19.11 6.73 13.99
C ALA A 298 18.77 5.97 12.70
N ALA A 299 18.77 4.64 12.73
CA ALA A 299 18.41 3.79 11.60
C ALA A 299 16.90 3.87 11.23
N GLY A 300 16.03 4.27 12.17
CA GLY A 300 14.60 4.48 11.93
C GLY A 300 14.22 5.87 11.42
N LEU A 301 15.03 6.89 11.69
CA LEU A 301 14.81 8.28 11.24
C LEU A 301 14.60 8.45 9.71
N PRO A 302 15.24 7.69 8.81
CA PRO A 302 15.00 7.82 7.38
C PRO A 302 13.53 7.57 7.00
N LEU A 303 12.84 6.64 7.68
CA LEU A 303 11.42 6.34 7.39
C LEU A 303 10.53 7.57 7.66
N LEU A 304 10.86 8.36 8.69
CA LEU A 304 10.20 9.63 8.97
C LEU A 304 10.53 10.68 7.89
N ALA A 305 11.79 10.76 7.49
CA ALA A 305 12.24 11.65 6.42
C ALA A 305 11.53 11.34 5.08
N GLY A 306 11.38 10.06 4.75
CA GLY A 306 10.60 9.59 3.61
C GLY A 306 9.11 9.91 3.71
N SER A 307 8.52 9.80 4.91
CA SER A 307 7.12 10.19 5.14
C SER A 307 6.89 11.69 4.91
N ILE A 308 7.82 12.54 5.36
CA ILE A 308 7.79 14.00 5.10
C ILE A 308 7.93 14.29 3.61
N GLY A 309 8.86 13.62 2.92
CA GLY A 309 9.02 13.71 1.48
C GLY A 309 7.73 13.32 0.74
N TRP A 310 7.11 12.21 1.13
CA TRP A 310 5.86 11.73 0.55
C TRP A 310 4.74 12.76 0.70
N TRP A 311 4.55 13.27 1.90
CA TRP A 311 3.57 14.32 2.15
C TRP A 311 3.81 15.57 1.27
N ALA A 312 5.05 16.06 1.23
CA ALA A 312 5.41 17.23 0.44
C ALA A 312 5.15 17.00 -1.06
N GLY A 313 5.47 15.81 -1.58
CA GLY A 313 5.25 15.43 -2.98
C GLY A 313 3.76 15.38 -3.33
N ALA A 314 2.94 14.81 -2.45
CA ALA A 314 1.49 14.73 -2.63
C ALA A 314 0.85 16.13 -2.62
N GLN A 315 1.31 17.00 -1.74
CA GLN A 315 0.84 18.40 -1.67
C GLN A 315 1.27 19.21 -2.90
N ALA A 316 2.50 19.02 -3.38
CA ALA A 316 3.00 19.66 -4.59
C ALA A 316 2.20 19.21 -5.82
N GLN A 317 1.95 17.91 -5.95
CA GLN A 317 1.16 17.33 -7.04
C GLN A 317 -0.25 17.93 -7.10
N GLY A 318 -0.91 18.15 -5.96
CA GLY A 318 -2.23 18.77 -5.89
C GLY A 318 -2.27 20.27 -6.25
N ARG A 319 -1.11 20.92 -6.40
CA ARG A 319 -0.98 22.34 -6.81
C ARG A 319 -0.49 22.50 -8.26
N ILE A 320 0.21 21.51 -8.81
CA ILE A 320 0.72 21.57 -10.18
C ILE A 320 -0.40 21.20 -11.16
N THR A 321 -0.90 22.21 -11.87
CA THR A 321 -1.97 22.06 -12.88
C THR A 321 -1.47 22.24 -14.33
N LYS A 322 -0.32 22.87 -14.54
CA LYS A 322 0.22 23.21 -15.87
C LYS A 322 0.98 22.06 -16.56
N VAL A 323 1.27 20.98 -15.84
CA VAL A 323 2.06 19.84 -16.34
C VAL A 323 1.14 18.65 -16.55
N THR A 324 1.32 17.93 -17.65
CA THR A 324 0.54 16.72 -17.93
C THR A 324 0.79 15.64 -16.86
N ARG A 325 -0.25 14.88 -16.53
CA ARG A 325 -0.17 13.81 -15.51
C ARG A 325 0.89 12.75 -15.82
N PRO A 326 1.07 12.28 -17.07
CA PRO A 326 2.15 11.35 -17.41
C PRO A 326 3.56 11.94 -17.17
N SER A 327 3.75 13.24 -17.42
CA SER A 327 5.02 13.91 -17.15
C SER A 327 5.31 14.05 -15.66
N LEU A 328 4.30 14.38 -14.85
CA LEU A 328 4.41 14.38 -13.39
C LEU A 328 4.79 12.99 -12.85
N LEU A 329 4.15 11.93 -13.36
CA LEU A 329 4.47 10.56 -13.02
C LEU A 329 5.92 10.20 -13.40
N ARG A 330 6.37 10.61 -14.58
CA ARG A 330 7.76 10.42 -15.01
C ARG A 330 8.75 11.12 -14.08
N TRP A 331 8.47 12.34 -13.63
CA TRP A 331 9.32 13.04 -12.67
C TRP A 331 9.41 12.31 -11.33
N GLY A 332 8.28 11.82 -10.81
CA GLY A 332 8.26 11.02 -9.59
C GLY A 332 9.08 9.73 -9.70
N LEU A 333 8.98 9.04 -10.84
CA LEU A 333 9.75 7.82 -11.12
C LEU A 333 11.25 8.08 -11.29
N VAL A 334 11.64 9.19 -11.93
CA VAL A 334 13.04 9.60 -12.04
C VAL A 334 13.61 9.95 -10.66
N ALA A 335 12.87 10.69 -9.83
CA ALA A 335 13.29 10.99 -8.46
C ALA A 335 13.53 9.71 -7.64
N LEU A 336 12.65 8.70 -7.77
CA LEU A 336 12.83 7.40 -7.15
C LEU A 336 14.05 6.65 -7.68
N ALA A 337 14.26 6.64 -9.00
CA ALA A 337 15.44 6.01 -9.60
C ALA A 337 16.74 6.66 -9.08
N CYS A 338 16.80 8.00 -8.99
CA CYS A 338 17.93 8.73 -8.41
C CYS A 338 18.13 8.38 -6.94
N CYS A 339 17.06 8.29 -6.15
CA CYS A 339 17.13 7.85 -4.76
C CYS A 339 17.75 6.45 -4.65
N PHE A 340 17.28 5.47 -5.44
CA PHE A 340 17.78 4.10 -5.37
C PHE A 340 19.22 3.94 -5.88
N VAL A 341 19.63 4.72 -6.89
CA VAL A 341 21.05 4.81 -7.28
C VAL A 341 21.89 5.35 -6.12
N GLY A 342 21.41 6.40 -5.45
CA GLY A 342 22.05 6.94 -4.25
C GLY A 342 22.17 5.90 -3.15
N MET A 343 21.10 5.14 -2.88
CA MET A 343 21.12 4.06 -1.88
C MET A 343 22.11 2.94 -2.24
N ALA A 344 22.19 2.56 -3.52
CA ALA A 344 23.18 1.60 -3.98
C ALA A 344 24.61 2.13 -3.79
N ALA A 345 24.84 3.43 -4.03
CA ALA A 345 26.13 4.07 -3.82
C ALA A 345 26.52 4.12 -2.33
N LEU A 346 25.55 4.26 -1.41
CA LEU A 346 25.82 4.17 0.03
C LEU A 346 26.31 2.80 0.49
N CYS A 347 26.09 1.76 -0.31
CA CYS A 347 26.57 0.41 0.00
C CYS A 347 28.04 0.18 -0.42
N LEU A 348 28.67 1.15 -1.08
CA LEU A 348 30.08 1.09 -1.45
C LEU A 348 30.97 1.34 -0.22
N GLU A 349 32.12 0.69 -0.19
CA GLU A 349 33.10 0.86 0.90
C GLU A 349 33.52 2.33 1.03
N GLY A 350 33.53 2.85 2.26
CA GLY A 350 33.91 4.24 2.56
C GLY A 350 32.81 5.28 2.34
N ALA A 351 31.62 4.89 1.86
CA ALA A 351 30.51 5.82 1.72
C ALA A 351 29.96 6.27 3.10
N PRO A 352 29.72 7.57 3.32
CA PRO A 352 29.12 8.04 4.57
C PRO A 352 27.63 7.65 4.62
N GLY A 353 27.11 7.20 5.77
CA GLY A 353 25.72 6.76 5.89
C GLY A 353 24.67 7.88 6.00
N TRP A 354 25.06 9.11 6.38
CA TRP A 354 24.13 10.22 6.61
C TRP A 354 23.32 10.70 5.37
N PRO A 355 23.79 10.61 4.11
CA PRO A 355 23.00 11.05 2.95
C PRO A 355 21.70 10.27 2.78
N VAL A 356 21.56 9.11 3.45
CA VAL A 356 20.32 8.32 3.48
C VAL A 356 19.09 9.17 3.83
N TYR A 357 19.22 10.14 4.73
CA TYR A 357 18.11 10.98 5.15
C TYR A 357 17.60 11.86 4.00
N LEU A 358 18.51 12.43 3.21
CA LEU A 358 18.16 13.27 2.06
C LEU A 358 17.63 12.41 0.91
N LEU A 359 18.27 11.26 0.65
CA LEU A 359 17.83 10.33 -0.38
C LEU A 359 16.42 9.82 -0.09
N TRP A 360 16.10 9.48 1.17
CA TRP A 360 14.76 9.03 1.52
C TRP A 360 13.71 10.15 1.43
N ILE A 361 14.05 11.42 1.70
CA ILE A 361 13.17 12.56 1.39
C ILE A 361 12.86 12.60 -0.11
N VAL A 362 13.87 12.42 -0.98
CA VAL A 362 13.69 12.39 -2.44
C VAL A 362 12.84 11.19 -2.87
N GLY A 363 13.08 10.00 -2.30
CA GLY A 363 12.27 8.80 -2.55
C GLY A 363 10.82 9.01 -2.13
N GLY A 364 10.62 9.58 -0.93
CA GLY A 364 9.32 10.03 -0.44
C GLY A 364 8.65 10.98 -1.41
N LEU A 365 9.31 12.06 -1.84
CA LEU A 365 8.79 13.02 -2.82
C LEU A 365 8.34 12.31 -4.11
N GLY A 366 9.14 11.37 -4.61
CA GLY A 366 8.82 10.58 -5.80
C GLY A 366 7.57 9.71 -5.63
N MET A 367 7.40 9.06 -4.47
CA MET A 367 6.16 8.35 -4.10
C MET A 367 4.99 9.32 -3.99
N GLY A 368 5.17 10.44 -3.29
CA GLY A 368 4.16 11.46 -3.07
C GLY A 368 3.61 12.08 -4.35
N VAL A 369 4.44 12.24 -5.39
CA VAL A 369 3.97 12.69 -6.70
C VAL A 369 3.29 11.55 -7.48
N SER A 370 3.88 10.36 -7.46
CA SER A 370 3.43 9.23 -8.30
C SER A 370 2.12 8.59 -7.82
N VAL A 371 1.93 8.46 -6.51
CA VAL A 371 0.75 7.82 -5.89
C VAL A 371 -0.57 8.52 -6.25
N PRO A 372 -0.76 9.81 -5.91
CA PRO A 372 -1.98 10.51 -6.29
C PRO A 372 -2.10 10.65 -7.81
N THR A 373 -0.99 10.80 -8.55
CA THR A 373 -1.04 10.93 -10.02
C THR A 373 -1.58 9.68 -10.71
N THR A 374 -1.13 8.49 -10.30
CA THR A 374 -1.65 7.22 -10.82
C THR A 374 -3.11 7.00 -10.43
N GLY A 375 -3.50 7.39 -9.20
CA GLY A 375 -4.90 7.41 -8.78
C GLY A 375 -5.77 8.28 -9.69
N VAL A 376 -5.36 9.53 -9.91
CA VAL A 376 -6.07 10.46 -10.82
C VAL A 376 -6.15 9.90 -12.25
N LEU A 377 -5.05 9.38 -12.79
CA LEU A 377 -5.01 8.80 -14.14
C LEU A 377 -6.00 7.62 -14.28
N VAL A 378 -6.08 6.73 -13.28
CA VAL A 378 -7.09 5.65 -13.30
C VAL A 378 -8.50 6.23 -13.29
N LEU A 379 -8.77 7.22 -12.42
CA LEU A 379 -10.10 7.83 -12.32
C LEU A 379 -10.49 8.62 -13.58
N GLU A 380 -9.55 9.29 -14.24
CA GLU A 380 -9.79 10.04 -15.47
C GLU A 380 -9.99 9.10 -16.67
N GLN A 381 -9.32 7.95 -16.71
CA GLN A 381 -9.33 7.07 -17.89
C GLN A 381 -10.31 5.91 -17.80
N SER A 382 -10.91 5.69 -16.63
CA SER A 382 -11.94 4.66 -16.45
C SER A 382 -13.30 5.17 -16.90
N ALA A 383 -14.08 4.30 -17.53
CA ALA A 383 -15.51 4.52 -17.68
C ALA A 383 -16.18 4.55 -16.29
N GLU A 384 -17.33 5.22 -16.18
CA GLU A 384 -18.04 5.40 -14.90
C GLU A 384 -18.43 4.05 -14.26
N ASP A 385 -18.73 3.06 -15.08
CA ASP A 385 -19.11 1.70 -14.70
C ASP A 385 -17.90 0.78 -14.39
N GLU A 386 -16.68 1.17 -14.78
CA GLU A 386 -15.45 0.41 -14.53
C GLU A 386 -14.53 1.04 -13.47
N THR A 387 -14.91 2.20 -12.93
CA THR A 387 -14.08 2.98 -12.01
C THR A 387 -13.74 2.21 -10.72
N GLY A 388 -14.70 1.46 -10.17
CA GLY A 388 -14.47 0.62 -8.98
C GLY A 388 -13.54 -0.55 -9.30
N ALA A 389 -13.80 -1.29 -10.38
CA ALA A 389 -12.96 -2.38 -10.84
C ALA A 389 -11.50 -1.95 -11.11
N ASN A 390 -11.29 -0.82 -11.78
CA ASN A 390 -9.94 -0.31 -12.07
C ASN A 390 -9.22 0.23 -10.83
N SER A 391 -9.95 0.86 -9.90
CA SER A 391 -9.40 1.28 -8.61
C SER A 391 -8.99 0.09 -7.73
N SER A 392 -9.78 -0.99 -7.74
CA SER A 392 -9.41 -2.25 -7.10
C SER A 392 -8.18 -2.87 -7.74
N ALA A 393 -8.11 -2.94 -9.06
CA ALA A 393 -6.97 -3.49 -9.77
C ALA A 393 -5.68 -2.70 -9.50
N LEU A 394 -5.79 -1.36 -9.40
CA LEU A 394 -4.69 -0.48 -9.02
C LEU A 394 -4.14 -0.84 -7.62
N GLN A 395 -5.00 -1.03 -6.63
CA GLN A 395 -4.60 -1.38 -5.26
C GLN A 395 -4.13 -2.84 -5.11
N ILE A 396 -4.74 -3.77 -5.83
CA ILE A 396 -4.26 -5.17 -5.88
C ILE A 396 -2.84 -5.21 -6.44
N SER A 397 -2.57 -4.44 -7.51
CA SER A 397 -1.22 -4.29 -8.07
C SER A 397 -0.24 -3.71 -7.04
N ASP A 398 -0.65 -2.67 -6.32
CA ASP A 398 0.13 -2.00 -5.26
C ASP A 398 0.53 -3.00 -4.14
N VAL A 399 -0.46 -3.63 -3.50
CA VAL A 399 -0.26 -4.56 -2.37
C VAL A 399 0.54 -5.80 -2.79
N THR A 400 0.24 -6.34 -3.97
CA THR A 400 0.93 -7.53 -4.46
C THR A 400 2.39 -7.24 -4.79
N ALA A 401 2.65 -6.14 -5.50
CA ALA A 401 4.01 -5.77 -5.87
C ALA A 401 4.85 -5.39 -4.65
N ALA A 402 4.26 -4.67 -3.67
CA ALA A 402 4.90 -4.40 -2.39
C ALA A 402 5.34 -5.69 -1.68
N GLY A 403 4.43 -6.66 -1.56
CA GLY A 403 4.73 -7.95 -0.94
C GLY A 403 5.82 -8.75 -1.67
N LEU A 404 5.80 -8.77 -3.01
CA LEU A 404 6.85 -9.39 -3.82
C LEU A 404 8.20 -8.69 -3.64
N GLY A 405 8.20 -7.36 -3.64
CA GLY A 405 9.41 -6.55 -3.48
C GLY A 405 10.09 -6.79 -2.12
N THR A 406 9.32 -6.69 -1.03
CA THR A 406 9.84 -6.97 0.32
C THR A 406 10.31 -8.42 0.45
N SER A 407 9.62 -9.38 -0.17
CA SER A 407 10.06 -10.79 -0.15
C SER A 407 11.38 -10.99 -0.90
N ALA A 408 11.55 -10.35 -2.07
CA ALA A 408 12.80 -10.40 -2.81
C ALA A 408 13.97 -9.79 -2.04
N ALA A 409 13.74 -8.67 -1.34
CA ALA A 409 14.73 -8.07 -0.45
C ALA A 409 15.11 -9.02 0.71
N GLY A 410 14.12 -9.68 1.33
CA GLY A 410 14.35 -10.68 2.36
C GLY A 410 15.19 -11.88 1.89
N VAL A 411 14.96 -12.37 0.67
CA VAL A 411 15.79 -13.44 0.06
C VAL A 411 17.23 -12.98 -0.14
N LEU A 412 17.44 -11.74 -0.58
CA LEU A 412 18.80 -11.17 -0.71
C LEU A 412 19.49 -11.05 0.65
N VAL A 413 18.79 -10.64 1.70
CA VAL A 413 19.34 -10.62 3.07
C VAL A 413 19.67 -12.04 3.54
N GLY A 414 18.80 -13.02 3.32
CA GLY A 414 19.09 -14.41 3.67
C GLY A 414 20.30 -14.97 2.91
N ALA A 415 20.50 -14.57 1.65
CA ALA A 415 21.67 -14.97 0.87
C ALA A 415 22.97 -14.35 1.39
N THR A 416 22.92 -13.15 1.97
CA THR A 416 24.10 -12.51 2.56
C THR A 416 24.46 -13.13 3.91
N GLU A 417 23.47 -13.49 4.73
CA GLU A 417 23.67 -14.25 5.97
C GLU A 417 24.24 -15.65 5.71
N ALA A 418 23.84 -16.29 4.62
CA ALA A 418 24.38 -17.59 4.19
C ALA A 418 25.82 -17.52 3.62
N GLY A 419 26.41 -16.31 3.50
CA GLY A 419 27.77 -16.11 3.00
C GLY A 419 27.91 -16.25 1.49
N HIS A 420 26.81 -16.32 0.72
CA HIS A 420 26.88 -16.36 -0.75
C HIS A 420 27.26 -15.03 -1.39
N LEU A 421 27.03 -13.91 -0.68
CA LEU A 421 27.31 -12.55 -1.15
C LEU A 421 27.58 -11.63 0.04
N GLY A 422 28.47 -10.63 -0.10
CA GLY A 422 28.65 -9.60 0.92
C GLY A 422 27.39 -8.76 1.12
N PHE A 423 27.08 -8.36 2.36
CA PHE A 423 25.87 -7.60 2.68
C PHE A 423 25.75 -6.30 1.86
N GLY A 424 26.84 -5.53 1.75
CA GLY A 424 26.89 -4.31 0.94
C GLY A 424 26.61 -4.56 -0.54
N ALA A 425 27.17 -5.63 -1.12
CA ALA A 425 26.90 -6.03 -2.49
C ALA A 425 25.42 -6.40 -2.70
N GLY A 426 24.80 -7.09 -1.75
CA GLY A 426 23.40 -7.51 -1.84
C GLY A 426 22.43 -6.34 -1.82
N MET A 427 22.68 -5.38 -0.92
CA MET A 427 21.88 -4.17 -0.83
C MET A 427 22.14 -3.21 -2.01
N GLY A 428 23.39 -3.17 -2.50
CA GLY A 428 23.75 -2.45 -3.72
C GLY A 428 23.01 -2.98 -4.96
N VAL A 429 22.98 -4.30 -5.15
CA VAL A 429 22.22 -4.97 -6.23
C VAL A 429 20.74 -4.64 -6.12
N LEU A 430 20.16 -4.71 -4.92
CA LEU A 430 18.76 -4.36 -4.70
C LEU A 430 18.46 -2.91 -5.13
N GLY A 431 19.31 -1.96 -4.74
CA GLY A 431 19.18 -0.56 -5.13
C GLY A 431 19.29 -0.34 -6.64
N VAL A 432 20.25 -0.99 -7.31
CA VAL A 432 20.42 -0.91 -8.77
C VAL A 432 19.21 -1.50 -9.51
N VAL A 433 18.71 -2.66 -9.07
CA VAL A 433 17.53 -3.29 -9.67
C VAL A 433 16.30 -2.41 -9.49
N ALA A 434 16.07 -1.89 -8.28
CA ALA A 434 14.97 -0.96 -8.01
C ALA A 434 15.07 0.31 -8.87
N ALA A 435 16.26 0.87 -9.03
CA ALA A 435 16.51 2.02 -9.91
C ALA A 435 16.19 1.70 -11.38
N ALA A 436 16.63 0.54 -11.88
CA ALA A 436 16.36 0.10 -13.24
C ALA A 436 14.86 -0.10 -13.49
N VAL A 437 14.14 -0.67 -12.52
CA VAL A 437 12.67 -0.81 -12.58
C VAL A 437 12.00 0.56 -12.67
N CYS A 438 12.39 1.52 -11.83
CA CYS A 438 11.84 2.88 -11.86
C CYS A 438 12.19 3.62 -13.16
N ALA A 439 13.42 3.46 -13.68
CA ALA A 439 13.84 4.07 -14.94
C ALA A 439 13.07 3.49 -16.15
N ALA A 440 12.88 2.16 -16.19
CA ALA A 440 12.07 1.50 -17.20
C ALA A 440 10.60 1.94 -17.13
N ALA A 441 10.04 2.04 -15.92
CA ALA A 441 8.69 2.57 -15.71
C ALA A 441 8.59 4.05 -16.14
N ALA A 442 9.62 4.87 -15.90
CA ALA A 442 9.67 6.26 -16.33
C ALA A 442 9.67 6.40 -17.86
N ALA A 443 10.41 5.52 -18.57
CA ALA A 443 10.38 5.45 -20.03
C ALA A 443 8.99 5.01 -20.54
N GLY A 444 8.35 4.08 -19.82
CA GLY A 444 6.98 3.61 -20.08
C GLY A 444 5.87 4.58 -19.68
N ALA A 445 6.15 5.64 -18.92
CA ALA A 445 5.15 6.57 -18.41
C ALA A 445 4.38 7.29 -19.53
N SER A 446 4.97 7.49 -20.71
CA SER A 446 4.26 8.02 -21.89
C SER A 446 3.08 7.14 -22.32
N ARG A 447 3.13 5.83 -22.03
CA ARG A 447 2.05 4.88 -22.33
C ARG A 447 0.88 4.99 -21.35
N THR A 448 1.02 5.74 -20.25
CA THR A 448 -0.07 6.00 -19.31
C THR A 448 -0.98 7.13 -19.76
N ALA A 449 -0.69 7.81 -20.87
CA ALA A 449 -1.63 8.76 -21.50
C ALA A 449 -2.86 8.04 -22.06
N ARG A 450 -3.97 8.77 -22.25
CA ARG A 450 -5.20 8.20 -22.85
C ARG A 450 -4.88 7.66 -24.24
N ALA A 451 -5.47 6.51 -24.57
CA ALA A 451 -5.43 5.97 -25.93
C ALA A 451 -6.24 6.90 -26.86
N GLY A 452 -5.57 7.85 -27.51
CA GLY A 452 -6.19 8.84 -28.40
C GLY A 452 -5.49 10.22 -28.41
N GLU A 453 -4.74 10.57 -27.36
CA GLU A 453 -4.04 11.87 -27.27
C GLU A 453 -2.69 11.89 -28.02
N GLY A 454 -2.25 10.74 -28.56
CA GLY A 454 -0.93 10.58 -29.19
C GLY A 454 -0.80 11.04 -30.65
N THR A 455 -1.86 11.60 -31.26
CA THR A 455 -1.83 12.09 -32.65
C THR A 455 -1.91 13.61 -32.76
N ALA A 456 -1.86 14.35 -31.66
CA ALA A 456 -2.06 15.82 -31.65
C ALA A 456 -0.82 16.64 -31.25
N VAL A 457 0.39 16.12 -31.46
CA VAL A 457 1.60 16.94 -31.47
C VAL A 457 2.42 16.54 -32.69
N GLY A 458 2.19 17.29 -33.77
CA GLY A 458 3.09 17.34 -34.93
C GLY A 458 4.32 18.17 -34.63
#